data_AF-A0A845WUX4-F1
#
_entry.id   AF-A0A845WUX4-F1
#
_cell.length_a   1.000
_cell.length_b   1.000
_cell.length_c   1.000
_cell.angle_alpha   90.00
_cell.angle_beta   90.00
_cell.angle_gamma   90.00
#
_symmetry.space_group_name_H-M   'P 1'
#
loop_
_entity.id
_entity.type
_entity.pdbx_description
1 polymer ?
#
loop_
_entity_poly.entity_id
_entity_poly.type
_entity_poly.pdbx_seq_one_letter_code
_entity_poly.pdbx_strand_id
1 'polypeptide(L)' 'MRVFVLDQNKKPLDPCHPARARELLNMGRAKVFKRYPFTIVLKDRILEKSVTHSHRLKI' A
#
# COMPACT_ATOMS: atom_id res chain seq x y z
N MET A 1 -7.28 -12.18 3.43
CA MET A 1 -7.59 -10.75 3.26
C MET A 1 -6.33 -10.03 2.81
N ARG A 2 -6.39 -9.21 1.75
CA ARG A 2 -5.24 -8.44 1.23
C ARG A 2 -5.48 -6.95 1.52
N VAL A 3 -4.41 -6.23 1.84
CA VAL A 3 -4.43 -4.78 2.04
C VAL A 3 -3.93 -4.11 0.77
N PHE A 4 -4.68 -3.13 0.28
CA PHE A 4 -4.25 -2.36 -0.88
C PHE A 4 -3.15 -1.39 -0.49
N VAL A 5 -2.15 -1.29 -1.35
CA VAL A 5 -0.99 -0.43 -1.12
C VAL A 5 -0.89 0.56 -2.26
N LEU A 6 -0.74 1.82 -1.91
CA LEU A 6 -0.49 2.91 -2.83
C LEU A 6 0.89 3.49 -2.55
N ASP A 7 1.50 4.02 -3.60
CA ASP A 7 2.66 4.90 -3.53
C ASP A 7 2.24 6.31 -3.05
N GLN A 8 3.21 7.15 -2.67
CA GLN A 8 3.08 8.59 -2.45
C GLN A 8 2.31 9.30 -3.57
N ASN A 9 2.55 8.91 -4.82
CA ASN A 9 1.86 9.45 -6.01
C ASN A 9 0.46 8.84 -6.24
N LYS A 10 -0.08 8.10 -5.25
CA LYS A 10 -1.35 7.36 -5.31
C LYS A 10 -1.41 6.32 -6.44
N LYS A 11 -0.25 5.90 -6.96
CA LYS A 11 -0.16 4.80 -7.92
C LYS A 11 -0.30 3.47 -7.17
N PRO A 12 -1.07 2.51 -7.72
CA PRO A 12 -1.25 1.21 -7.08
C PRO A 12 0.06 0.42 -7.07
N LEU A 13 0.40 -0.15 -5.92
CA LEU A 13 1.47 -1.12 -5.74
C LEU A 13 0.86 -2.51 -5.51
N ASP A 14 1.73 -3.51 -5.37
CA ASP A 14 1.29 -4.84 -4.97
C ASP A 14 0.57 -4.81 -3.62
N PRO A 15 -0.61 -5.46 -3.53
CA PRO A 15 -1.29 -5.60 -2.26
C PRO A 15 -0.44 -6.45 -1.30
N CYS A 16 -0.45 -6.08 -0.03
CA CYS A 16 0.33 -6.77 0.99
C CYS A 16 -0.55 -7.55 1.97
N HIS A 17 0.09 -8.42 2.76
CA HIS A 17 -0.57 -9.11 3.85
C HIS A 17 -0.85 -8.12 5.01
N PRO A 18 -1.98 -8.23 5.74
CA PRO A 18 -2.33 -7.33 6.84
C PRO A 18 -1.25 -7.19 7.91
N ALA A 19 -0.50 -8.27 8.20
CA ALA A 19 0.62 -8.21 9.14
C ALA A 19 1.69 -7.19 8.70
N ARG A 20 2.07 -7.22 7.41
CA ARG A 20 3.04 -6.28 6.84
C ARG A 20 2.52 -4.84 6.84
N ALA A 21 1.24 -4.65 6.54
CA ALA A 21 0.60 -3.33 6.61
C ALA A 21 0.69 -2.74 8.03
N ARG A 22 0.44 -3.55 9.07
CA ARG A 22 0.56 -3.11 10.47
C ARG A 22 2.00 -2.77 10.85
N GLU A 23 2.97 -3.59 10.47
CA GLU A 23 4.40 -3.28 10.69
C GLU A 23 4.78 -1.93 10.09
N LEU A 24 4.38 -1.67 8.84
CA LEU A 24 4.68 -0.41 8.15
C LEU A 24 4.00 0.80 8.79
N LEU A 25 2.77 0.63 9.30
CA LEU A 25 2.06 1.66 10.05
C LEU A 25 2.74 1.94 11.41
N ASN A 26 3.11 0.90 12.14
CA ASN A 26 3.80 1.01 13.44
C ASN A 26 5.18 1.66 13.30
N MET A 27 5.90 1.35 12.20
CA MET A 27 7.18 1.99 11.86
C MET A 27 7.02 3.44 11.35
N GLY A 28 5.79 3.96 11.18
CA GLY A 28 5.55 5.31 10.65
C GLY A 28 5.81 5.49 9.15
N ARG A 29 6.14 4.39 8.45
CA ARG A 29 6.51 4.29 7.04
C ARG A 29 5.32 4.28 6.09
N ALA A 30 4.12 4.05 6.61
CA ALA A 30 2.86 4.10 5.88
C ALA A 30 1.84 5.02 6.57
N LYS A 31 0.80 5.41 5.83
CA LYS A 31 -0.41 6.08 6.33
C LYS A 31 -1.65 5.35 5.84
N VAL A 32 -2.71 5.35 6.63
CA VAL A 32 -4.01 4.82 6.19
C VAL A 32 -4.64 5.81 5.20
N PHE A 33 -5.07 5.31 4.04
CA PHE A 33 -5.75 6.09 3.00
C PHE A 33 -7.26 5.90 3.04
N LYS A 34 -7.72 4.65 3.09
CA LYS A 34 -9.15 4.27 3.13
C LYS A 34 -9.35 3.11 4.09
N ARG A 35 -10.46 3.11 4.82
CA ARG A 35 -10.81 2.03 5.77
C ARG A 35 -11.47 0.83 5.09
N TYR A 36 -12.26 1.04 4.04
CA TYR A 36 -12.84 -0.05 3.25
C TYR A 36 -12.89 0.27 1.74
N PRO A 37 -12.30 -0.58 0.87
CA PRO A 37 -11.36 -1.62 1.27
C PRO A 37 -10.14 -1.01 1.97
N PHE A 38 -9.51 -1.76 2.88
CA PHE A 38 -8.41 -1.23 3.69
C PHE A 38 -7.21 -0.95 2.79
N THR A 39 -6.81 0.32 2.74
CA THR A 39 -5.77 0.82 1.83
C THR A 39 -4.77 1.65 2.61
N ILE A 40 -3.49 1.39 2.40
CA ILE A 40 -2.37 2.16 2.97
C ILE A 40 -1.57 2.84 1.85
N VAL A 41 -0.96 3.99 2.17
CA VAL A 41 -0.02 4.71 1.31
C VAL A 41 1.36 4.62 1.94
N LEU A 42 2.36 4.17 1.17
CA LEU A 42 3.76 4.18 1.59
C LEU A 42 4.34 5.59 1.50
N LYS A 43 5.13 5.99 2.50
CA LYS A 43 5.87 7.26 2.48
C LYS A 43 7.28 7.12 1.92
N ASP A 44 7.90 5.96 2.01
CA ASP A 44 9.35 5.88 1.76
C ASP A 44 9.71 5.30 0.39
N ARG A 45 8.72 4.83 -0.39
CA ARG A 45 8.96 4.09 -1.62
C ARG A 45 8.06 4.57 -2.73
N ILE A 46 8.68 4.82 -3.88
CA ILE A 46 8.06 5.21 -5.15
C ILE A 46 7.94 3.98 -6.05
N LEU A 47 6.90 3.91 -6.87
CA LEU A 47 6.62 2.84 -7.84
C LEU A 47 7.86 2.43 -8.63
N GLU A 48 8.65 3.40 -9.10
CA GLU A 48 9.90 3.20 -9.86
C GLU A 48 10.96 2.37 -9.13
N LYS A 49 10.89 2.27 -7.80
CA LYS A 49 11.82 1.50 -6.96
C LYS A 49 11.26 0.13 -6.54
N SER A 50 10.14 -0.29 -7.12
CA SER A 50 9.49 -1.57 -6.81
C SER A 50 9.05 -2.29 -8.07
N VAL A 51 9.42 -3.56 -8.18
CA VAL A 51 8.78 -4.46 -9.13
C VAL A 51 7.33 -4.62 -8.70
N THR A 52 6.40 -4.23 -9.56
CA THR A 52 4.97 -4.39 -9.31
C THR A 52 4.29 -5.21 -10.39
N HIS A 53 3.31 -6.03 -10.00
CA HIS A 53 2.42 -6.71 -10.95
C HIS A 53 1.15 -5.90 -11.20
N SER A 54 0.63 -5.94 -12.42
CA SER A 54 -0.61 -5.23 -12.76
C SER A 54 -1.80 -5.86 -12.04
N HIS A 55 -2.35 -5.12 -11.07
CA HIS A 55 -3.57 -5.50 -10.36
C HIS A 55 -4.71 -4.55 -10.73
N ARG A 56 -5.88 -5.08 -11.08
CA ARG A 56 -7.09 -4.28 -11.28
C ARG A 56 -7.69 -3.94 -9.93
N LEU A 57 -7.41 -2.73 -9.42
CA LEU A 57 -8.01 -2.23 -8.19
C LEU A 57 -9.36 -1.57 -8.50
N LYS A 58 -10.44 -2.00 -7.85
CA LYS A 58 -11.67 -1.20 -7.70
C LYS A 58 -11.48 -0.32 -6.47
N ILE A 59 -11.06 0.92 -6.67
CA ILE A 59 -10.77 1.89 -5.59
C ILE A 59 -12.01 2.72 -5.27
#